data_AF-A0A0Q9YHK8-F1
#
_entry.id   AF-A0A0Q9YHK8-F1
#
_cell.length_a   1.000
_cell.length_b   1.000
_cell.length_c   1.000
_cell.angle_alpha   90.00
_cell.angle_beta   90.00
_cell.angle_gamma   90.00
#
_symmetry.space_group_name_H-M   'P 1'
#
loop_
_entity.id
_entity.type
_entity.pdbx_description
1 polymer ?
#
loop_
_entity_poly.entity_id
_entity_poly.type
_entity_poly.pdbx_seq_one_letter_code
_entity_poly.pdbx_strand_id
1 'polypeptide(L)'
;MTANMFEQWAKMSKSTTEPMLEFGALCTRFWSDLAKQNLQAGSDFVQSQSEQLGHLAQAKSPEEFMAQQTKWANKQAPKAFEYAEQTLATAQEGIKECGKFYQKYASQFNKPDLKTTQK
;
A
#
# COMPACT_ATOMS: atom_id res chain seq x y z
N MET A 1 41.38 5.39 -23.42
CA MET A 1 40.45 6.41 -22.89
C MET A 1 39.00 5.93 -22.84
N THR A 2 38.52 5.21 -23.86
CA THR A 2 37.12 4.71 -23.97
C THR A 2 36.73 3.63 -22.95
N ALA A 3 37.63 2.70 -22.59
CA ALA A 3 37.33 1.64 -21.61
C ALA A 3 37.02 2.19 -20.19
N ASN A 4 37.76 3.22 -19.75
CA ASN A 4 37.57 3.85 -18.44
C ASN A 4 36.24 4.64 -18.38
N MET A 5 35.80 5.23 -19.50
CA MET A 5 34.48 5.87 -19.61
C MET A 5 33.34 4.85 -19.56
N PHE A 6 33.52 3.68 -20.19
CA PHE A 6 32.52 2.62 -20.18
C PHE A 6 32.37 1.98 -18.79
N GLU A 7 33.47 1.77 -18.07
CA GLU A 7 33.45 1.30 -16.68
C GLU A 7 32.81 2.32 -15.73
N GLN A 8 33.11 3.62 -15.89
CA GLN A 8 32.50 4.67 -15.09
C GLN A 8 31.00 4.81 -15.39
N TRP A 9 30.59 4.73 -16.66
CA TRP A 9 29.18 4.72 -17.05
C TRP A 9 28.43 3.50 -16.50
N ALA A 10 29.02 2.30 -16.60
CA ALA A 10 28.44 1.08 -16.03
C ALA A 10 28.33 1.13 -14.51
N LYS A 11 29.32 1.74 -13.83
CA LYS A 11 29.30 1.92 -12.38
C LYS A 11 28.25 2.95 -11.95
N MET A 12 28.09 4.02 -12.71
CA MET A 12 27.09 5.07 -12.47
C MET A 12 25.68 4.57 -12.76
N SER A 13 25.48 3.79 -13.82
CA SER A 13 24.16 3.20 -14.09
C SER A 13 23.77 2.22 -12.99
N LYS A 14 24.69 1.39 -12.49
CA LYS A 14 24.44 0.51 -11.34
C LYS A 14 24.20 1.26 -10.03
N SER A 15 24.99 2.29 -9.71
CA SER A 15 24.84 3.03 -8.45
C SER A 15 23.59 3.89 -8.36
N THR A 16 22.90 4.14 -9.48
CA THR A 16 21.79 5.11 -9.52
C THR A 16 20.51 4.49 -10.05
N THR A 17 20.58 3.65 -11.09
CA THR A 17 19.41 3.03 -11.72
C THR A 17 18.88 1.86 -10.90
N GLU A 18 19.77 1.06 -10.31
CA GLU A 18 19.38 -0.13 -9.53
C GLU A 18 18.59 0.23 -8.27
N PRO A 19 19.01 1.21 -7.43
CA PRO A 19 18.17 1.68 -6.32
C PRO A 19 16.82 2.26 -6.77
N MET A 20 16.79 3.00 -7.89
CA MET A 20 15.55 3.58 -8.42
C MET A 20 14.57 2.50 -8.88
N LEU A 21 15.06 1.45 -9.56
CA LEU A 21 14.23 0.32 -9.99
C LEU A 21 13.71 -0.48 -8.79
N GLU A 22 14.56 -0.76 -7.80
CA GLU A 22 14.14 -1.45 -6.57
C GLU A 22 13.10 -0.66 -5.78
N PHE A 23 13.30 0.66 -5.64
CA PHE A 23 12.32 1.52 -4.99
C PHE A 23 11.00 1.59 -5.78
N GLY A 24 11.07 1.71 -7.10
CA GLY A 24 9.88 1.67 -7.96
C GLY A 24 9.10 0.36 -7.83
N ALA A 25 9.80 -0.77 -7.75
CA ALA A 25 9.17 -2.08 -7.53
C ALA A 25 8.51 -2.17 -6.15
N LEU A 26 9.17 -1.66 -5.10
CA LEU A 26 8.62 -1.56 -3.74
C LEU A 26 7.32 -0.75 -3.73
N CYS A 27 7.33 0.46 -4.29
CA CYS A 27 6.14 1.30 -4.37
C CYS A 27 5.03 0.62 -5.17
N THR A 28 5.36 0.03 -6.31
CA THR A 28 4.37 -0.65 -7.17
C THR A 28 3.68 -1.78 -6.43
N ARG A 29 4.44 -2.63 -5.71
CA ARG A 29 3.87 -3.71 -4.91
C ARG A 29 2.99 -3.16 -3.79
N PHE A 30 3.50 -2.20 -3.02
CA PHE A 30 2.76 -1.59 -1.92
C PHE A 30 1.41 -1.02 -2.37
N TRP A 31 1.40 -0.23 -3.44
CA TRP A 31 0.17 0.35 -3.98
C TRP A 31 -0.76 -0.70 -4.60
N SER A 32 -0.21 -1.72 -5.25
CA SER A 32 -1.00 -2.85 -5.76
C SER A 32 -1.73 -3.57 -4.63
N ASP A 33 -1.05 -3.82 -3.50
CA ASP A 33 -1.64 -4.57 -2.39
C ASP A 33 -2.74 -3.74 -1.68
N LEU A 34 -2.51 -2.43 -1.49
CA LEU A 34 -3.54 -1.51 -1.01
C LEU A 34 -4.74 -1.41 -1.96
N ALA A 35 -4.50 -1.35 -3.28
CA ALA A 35 -5.57 -1.30 -4.27
C ALA A 35 -6.43 -2.57 -4.22
N LYS A 36 -5.81 -3.75 -4.10
CA LYS A 36 -6.54 -5.02 -3.94
C LYS A 36 -7.39 -5.03 -2.68
N GLN A 37 -6.86 -4.56 -1.55
CA GLN A 37 -7.60 -4.48 -0.29
C GLN A 37 -8.81 -3.54 -0.40
N ASN A 38 -8.63 -2.35 -1.01
CA ASN A 38 -9.72 -1.41 -1.22
C ASN A 38 -10.80 -1.98 -2.14
N LEU A 39 -10.42 -2.67 -3.22
CA LEU A 39 -11.38 -3.33 -4.11
C LEU A 39 -12.14 -4.43 -3.40
N GLN A 40 -11.47 -5.24 -2.59
CA GLN A 40 -12.13 -6.28 -1.79
C GLN A 40 -13.11 -5.67 -0.78
N ALA A 41 -12.69 -4.66 -0.02
CA ALA A 41 -13.55 -3.99 0.95
C ALA A 41 -14.78 -3.34 0.30
N GLY A 42 -14.58 -2.67 -0.84
CA GLY A 42 -15.67 -2.08 -1.62
C GLY A 42 -16.64 -3.13 -2.15
N SER A 43 -16.12 -4.24 -2.70
CA SER A 43 -16.94 -5.35 -3.20
C SER A 43 -17.79 -5.96 -2.09
N ASP A 44 -17.17 -6.28 -0.94
CA ASP A 44 -17.86 -6.83 0.23
C ASP A 44 -18.94 -5.89 0.78
N PHE A 45 -18.65 -4.58 0.81
CA PHE A 45 -19.61 -3.58 1.26
C PHE A 45 -20.82 -3.51 0.33
N VAL A 46 -20.60 -3.40 -0.99
CA VAL A 46 -21.68 -3.34 -2.00
C VAL A 46 -22.54 -4.60 -1.94
N GLN A 47 -21.91 -5.77 -1.86
CA GLN A 47 -22.63 -7.03 -1.72
C GLN A 47 -23.48 -7.04 -0.44
N SER A 48 -22.90 -6.66 0.70
CA SER A 48 -23.66 -6.64 1.95
C SER A 48 -24.77 -5.60 1.95
N GLN A 49 -24.60 -4.46 1.29
CA GLN A 49 -25.64 -3.45 1.19
C GLN A 49 -26.78 -3.93 0.29
N SER A 50 -26.47 -4.62 -0.81
CA SER A 50 -27.47 -5.25 -1.67
C SER A 50 -28.30 -6.29 -0.91
N GLU A 51 -27.65 -7.15 -0.12
CA GLU A 51 -28.33 -8.11 0.76
C GLU A 51 -29.26 -7.39 1.76
N GLN A 52 -28.76 -6.33 2.39
CA GLN A 52 -29.51 -5.55 3.37
C GLN A 52 -30.76 -4.93 2.75
N LEU A 53 -30.66 -4.32 1.56
CA LEU A 53 -31.81 -3.74 0.87
C LEU A 53 -32.90 -4.78 0.60
N GLY A 54 -32.50 -6.00 0.22
CA GLY A 54 -33.44 -7.12 0.08
C GLY A 54 -34.17 -7.47 1.38
N HIS A 55 -33.47 -7.47 2.51
CA HIS A 55 -34.06 -7.71 3.82
C HIS A 55 -34.97 -6.56 4.29
N LEU A 56 -34.55 -5.31 4.07
CA LEU A 56 -35.34 -4.13 4.45
C LEU A 56 -36.61 -4.01 3.62
N ALA A 57 -36.58 -4.37 2.34
CA ALA A 57 -37.76 -4.38 1.47
C ALA A 57 -38.85 -5.37 1.93
N GLN A 58 -38.49 -6.36 2.75
CA GLN A 58 -39.40 -7.37 3.28
C GLN A 58 -39.91 -7.04 4.69
N ALA A 59 -39.38 -6.00 5.34
CA ALA A 59 -39.79 -5.61 6.69
C ALA A 59 -41.23 -5.09 6.68
N LYS A 60 -42.06 -5.61 7.59
CA LYS A 60 -43.49 -5.27 7.71
C LYS A 60 -43.77 -4.32 8.86
N SER A 61 -42.78 -4.07 9.72
CA SER A 61 -42.90 -3.12 10.82
C SER A 61 -41.61 -2.32 11.06
N PRO A 62 -41.71 -1.16 11.74
CA PRO A 62 -40.53 -0.42 12.18
C PRO A 62 -39.57 -1.23 13.06
N GLU A 63 -40.09 -2.11 13.91
CA GLU A 63 -39.29 -2.98 14.78
C GLU A 63 -38.49 -3.99 13.96
N GLU A 64 -39.12 -4.61 12.95
CA GLU A 64 -38.42 -5.52 12.04
C GLU A 64 -37.35 -4.78 11.24
N PHE A 65 -37.64 -3.56 10.78
CA PHE A 65 -36.66 -2.72 10.09
C PHE A 65 -35.44 -2.45 10.97
N MET A 66 -35.66 -2.03 12.23
CA MET A 66 -34.58 -1.75 13.17
C MET A 66 -33.78 -3.01 13.55
N ALA A 67 -34.46 -4.16 13.66
CA ALA A 67 -33.79 -5.44 13.89
C ALA A 67 -32.86 -5.82 12.72
N GLN A 68 -33.31 -5.62 11.47
CA GLN A 68 -32.47 -5.86 10.29
C GLN A 68 -31.29 -4.89 10.20
N GLN A 69 -31.50 -3.61 10.50
CA GLN A 69 -30.41 -2.62 10.61
C GLN A 69 -29.36 -3.02 11.64
N THR A 70 -29.81 -3.42 12.84
CA THR A 70 -28.92 -3.88 13.92
C THR A 70 -28.13 -5.11 13.51
N LYS A 71 -28.77 -6.10 12.88
CA LYS A 71 -28.12 -7.30 12.37
C LYS A 71 -27.05 -6.96 11.33
N TRP A 72 -27.35 -6.05 10.41
CA TRP A 72 -26.40 -5.61 9.40
C TRP A 72 -25.20 -4.88 10.03
N ALA A 73 -25.45 -3.94 10.95
CA ALA A 73 -24.39 -3.22 11.66
C ALA A 73 -23.45 -4.17 12.42
N ASN A 74 -24.02 -5.17 13.12
CA ASN A 74 -23.25 -6.19 13.81
C ASN A 74 -22.42 -7.09 12.87
N LYS A 75 -22.85 -7.26 11.62
CA LYS A 75 -22.07 -7.97 10.58
C LYS A 75 -20.97 -7.09 9.99
N GLN A 76 -21.22 -5.80 9.81
CA GLN A 76 -20.29 -4.86 9.15
C GLN A 76 -19.21 -4.31 10.07
N ALA A 77 -19.52 -4.05 11.35
CA ALA A 77 -18.55 -3.48 12.28
C ALA A 77 -17.28 -4.35 12.41
N PRO A 78 -17.36 -5.68 12.59
CA PRO A 78 -16.16 -6.54 12.62
C PRO A 78 -15.36 -6.51 11.32
N LYS A 79 -16.04 -6.50 10.16
CA LYS A 79 -15.38 -6.43 8.85
C LYS A 79 -14.61 -5.12 8.66
N ALA A 80 -15.16 -4.00 9.12
CA ALA A 80 -14.48 -2.71 9.06
C ALA A 80 -13.17 -2.72 9.87
N PHE A 81 -13.18 -3.34 11.06
CA PHE A 81 -11.95 -3.52 11.86
C PHE A 81 -10.97 -4.47 11.17
N GLU A 82 -11.44 -5.56 10.59
CA GLU A 82 -10.58 -6.50 9.85
C GLU A 82 -9.85 -5.80 8.69
N TYR A 83 -10.54 -5.00 7.89
CA TYR A 83 -9.89 -4.23 6.81
C TYR A 83 -8.91 -3.18 7.33
N ALA A 84 -9.23 -2.53 8.46
CA ALA A 84 -8.30 -1.60 9.09
C ALA A 84 -7.02 -2.31 9.56
N GLU A 85 -7.15 -3.49 10.18
CA GLU A 85 -6.02 -4.33 10.60
C GLU A 85 -5.17 -4.78 9.40
N GLN A 86 -5.79 -5.24 8.31
CA GLN A 86 -5.10 -5.63 7.08
C GLN A 86 -4.33 -4.47 6.45
N THR A 87 -4.93 -3.28 6.43
CA THR A 87 -4.30 -2.06 5.92
C THR A 87 -3.08 -1.69 6.79
N LEU A 88 -3.23 -1.73 8.11
CA LEU A 88 -2.13 -1.45 9.04
C LEU A 88 -0.99 -2.47 8.90
N ALA A 89 -1.30 -3.76 8.75
CA ALA A 89 -0.31 -4.79 8.52
C ALA A 89 0.49 -4.54 7.22
N THR A 90 -0.21 -4.12 6.16
CA THR A 90 0.40 -3.78 4.87
C THR A 90 1.29 -2.55 4.97
N ALA A 91 0.82 -1.51 5.66
CA ALA A 91 1.61 -0.32 5.96
C ALA A 91 2.88 -0.64 6.76
N GLN A 92 2.77 -1.49 7.79
CA GLN A 92 3.90 -1.92 8.60
C GLN A 92 4.93 -2.71 7.78
N GLU A 93 4.48 -3.61 6.90
CA GLU A 93 5.40 -4.33 6.02
C GLU A 93 6.09 -3.37 5.04
N GLY A 94 5.33 -2.46 4.41
CA GLY A 94 5.90 -1.42 3.55
C GLY A 94 6.96 -0.56 4.25
N ILE A 95 6.73 -0.17 5.51
CA ILE A 95 7.71 0.57 6.32
C ILE A 95 8.97 -0.28 6.56
N LYS A 96 8.83 -1.56 6.90
CA LYS A 96 9.98 -2.47 7.11
C LYS A 96 10.79 -2.61 5.83
N GLU A 97 10.13 -2.76 4.69
CA GLU A 97 10.80 -2.91 3.41
C GLU A 97 11.51 -1.61 2.97
N CYS A 98 10.89 -0.45 3.17
CA CYS A 98 11.55 0.85 3.02
C CYS A 98 12.75 0.97 3.95
N GLY A 99 12.65 0.54 5.21
CA GLY A 99 13.76 0.52 6.16
C GLY A 99 14.93 -0.33 5.68
N LYS A 100 14.66 -1.55 5.16
CA LYS A 100 15.67 -2.43 4.55
C LYS A 100 16.30 -1.77 3.32
N PHE A 101 15.51 -1.12 2.47
CA PHE A 101 15.99 -0.38 1.31
C PHE A 101 16.95 0.75 1.73
N TYR A 102 16.55 1.58 2.70
CA TYR A 102 17.40 2.64 3.22
C TYR A 102 18.69 2.10 3.82
N GLN A 103 18.65 1.03 4.61
CA GLN A 103 19.86 0.40 5.16
C GLN A 103 20.79 -0.11 4.06
N LYS A 104 20.24 -0.72 3.00
CA LYS A 104 21.02 -1.25 1.86
C LYS A 104 21.74 -0.15 1.08
N TYR A 105 21.12 1.02 0.95
CA TYR A 105 21.63 2.12 0.13
C TYR A 105 22.10 3.36 0.91
N ALA A 106 22.12 3.30 2.24
CA ALA A 106 22.46 4.43 3.12
C ALA A 106 23.80 5.10 2.75
N SER A 107 24.81 4.31 2.40
CA SER A 107 26.15 4.80 2.01
C SER A 107 26.18 5.51 0.65
N GLN A 108 25.16 5.32 -0.19
CA GLN A 108 25.00 5.98 -1.48
C GLN A 108 24.24 7.30 -1.35
N PHE A 109 23.32 7.40 -0.38
CA PHE A 109 22.57 8.63 -0.07
C PHE A 109 23.28 9.59 0.89
N ASN A 110 24.21 9.10 1.73
CA ASN A 110 24.97 9.91 2.69
C ASN A 110 26.33 10.41 2.18
N LYS A 111 26.57 10.47 0.86
CA LYS A 111 27.79 11.15 0.38
C LYS A 111 27.55 12.66 0.49
N PRO A 112 28.25 13.40 1.37
CA PRO A 112 28.28 14.85 1.25
C PRO A 112 28.79 15.18 -0.15
N ASP A 113 28.10 16.08 -0.83
CA ASP A 113 28.53 16.62 -2.12
C ASP A 113 30.01 17.00 -2.03
N LEU A 114 30.86 16.19 -2.63
CA LEU A 114 32.24 16.53 -2.85
C LEU A 114 32.24 17.64 -3.90
N LYS A 115 32.43 18.86 -3.39
CA LYS A 115 32.79 20.10 -4.09
C LYS A 115 31.60 20.86 -4.68
N THR A 116 30.97 21.66 -3.83
CA THR A 116 30.67 23.05 -4.19
C THR A 116 31.96 23.67 -4.75
N THR A 117 32.01 23.72 -6.08
CA THR A 117 32.63 24.75 -6.91
C THR A 117 33.87 25.42 -6.29
N GLN A 118 35.04 24.97 -6.75
CA GLN A 118 36.26 25.77 -6.71
C GLN A 118 35.94 27.20 -7.19
N LYS A 119 36.25 28.19 -6.34
CA LYS A 119 36.63 29.52 -6.76
C LYS A 119 38.06 29.75 -6.29
#